data_AF-A0AAV5E9Q1-F1
#
_entry.id   AF-A0AAV5E9Q1-F1
#
_cell.length_a   1.000
_cell.length_b   1.000
_cell.length_c   1.000
_cell.angle_alpha   90.00
_cell.angle_beta   90.00
_cell.angle_gamma   90.00
#
_symmetry.space_group_name_H-M   'P 1'
#
loop_
_entity.id
_entity.type
_entity.pdbx_description
1 polymer ?
#
loop_
_entity_poly.entity_id
_entity_poly.type
_entity_poly.pdbx_seq_one_letter_code
_entity_poly.pdbx_strand_id
1 'polypeptide(L)'
;MAATQAQAQAAPLAFLLLLLSALLGAGAIDAGGAHPEYGDQAACGLDGSGVVDAAPARLRLLEERGRGGGGGRILDITHAYVPDMPAFAPGAVTGPLVRLKASMANGSEYNLSELKMECHMGTHVDAPGHINQRNFAAGLDVDTLDLDVLNGLGPTLAV
;
A
#
# COMPACT_ATOMS: atom_id res chain seq x y z
N MET A 1 -76.28 3.92 23.39
CA MET A 1 -76.02 4.13 21.95
C MET A 1 -75.20 5.41 21.86
N ALA A 2 -74.00 5.54 21.30
CA ALA A 2 -73.11 4.74 20.44
C ALA A 2 -71.65 5.03 20.93
N ALA A 3 -70.67 4.11 20.95
CA ALA A 3 -69.79 3.68 19.83
C ALA A 3 -69.31 4.89 18.99
N THR A 4 -68.02 5.18 18.79
CA THR A 4 -66.97 4.28 18.25
C THR A 4 -65.56 4.84 18.44
N GLN A 5 -64.61 3.90 18.48
CA GLN A 5 -63.18 4.04 18.64
C GLN A 5 -62.50 4.68 17.41
N ALA A 6 -61.52 5.55 17.65
CA ALA A 6 -60.56 6.02 16.64
C ALA A 6 -59.25 5.22 16.77
N GLN A 7 -59.18 4.06 16.13
CA GLN A 7 -57.93 3.32 15.94
C GLN A 7 -58.00 2.59 14.60
N ALA A 8 -57.25 3.05 13.59
CA ALA A 8 -56.68 2.23 12.50
C ALA A 8 -56.08 3.09 11.39
N GLN A 9 -54.93 3.75 11.60
CA GLN A 9 -54.11 4.26 10.47
C GLN A 9 -52.59 4.07 10.65
N ALA A 10 -52.11 3.46 11.74
CA ALA A 10 -50.66 3.28 11.96
C ALA A 10 -50.05 2.04 11.27
N ALA A 11 -50.87 1.03 10.93
CA ALA A 11 -50.41 -0.21 10.33
C ALA A 11 -49.81 -0.09 8.90
N PRO A 12 -50.36 0.70 7.96
CA PRO A 12 -49.82 0.74 6.59
C PRO A 12 -48.48 1.48 6.50
N LEU A 13 -48.25 2.49 7.36
CA LEU A 13 -47.00 3.25 7.39
C LEU A 13 -45.84 2.41 7.94
N ALA A 14 -46.10 1.64 9.01
CA ALA A 14 -45.12 0.71 9.57
C ALA A 14 -44.73 -0.39 8.56
N PHE A 15 -45.69 -0.89 7.79
CA PHE A 15 -45.44 -1.89 6.76
C PHE A 15 -44.64 -1.33 5.58
N LEU A 16 -44.92 -0.08 5.17
CA LEU A 16 -44.16 0.62 4.13
C LEU A 16 -42.70 0.89 4.56
N LEU A 17 -42.48 1.29 5.82
CA LEU A 17 -41.14 1.50 6.37
C LEU A 17 -40.35 0.19 6.45
N LEU A 18 -41.00 -0.92 6.80
CA LEU A 18 -40.36 -2.24 6.83
C LEU A 18 -39.96 -2.71 5.42
N LEU A 19 -40.82 -2.51 4.42
CA LEU A 19 -40.51 -2.80 3.02
C LEU A 19 -39.34 -1.96 2.50
N LEU A 20 -39.30 -0.66 2.82
CA LEU A 20 -38.17 0.21 2.45
C LEU A 20 -36.85 -0.28 3.06
N SER A 21 -36.87 -0.71 4.33
CA SER A 21 -35.67 -1.24 4.99
C SER A 21 -35.16 -2.55 4.38
N ALA A 22 -36.05 -3.41 3.89
CA ALA A 22 -35.69 -4.65 3.19
C ALA A 22 -35.13 -4.39 1.78
N LEU A 23 -35.59 -3.34 1.10
CA LEU A 23 -35.09 -2.95 -0.22
C LEU A 23 -33.73 -2.23 -0.18
N LEU A 24 -33.40 -1.53 0.92
CA LEU A 24 -32.08 -0.91 1.12
C LEU A 24 -31.03 -1.90 1.67
N GLY A 25 -31.44 -3.07 2.17
CA GLY A 25 -30.56 -4.03 2.87
C GLY A 25 -29.79 -5.01 1.99
N ALA A 26 -29.97 -5.00 0.66
CA ALA A 26 -29.29 -5.94 -0.26
C ALA A 26 -28.12 -5.27 -0.99
N GLY A 27 -27.19 -4.73 -0.21
CA GLY A 27 -25.90 -4.25 -0.68
C GLY A 27 -24.81 -4.79 0.23
N ALA A 28 -24.66 -6.11 0.29
CA ALA A 28 -23.43 -6.68 0.82
C ALA A 28 -22.29 -6.23 -0.10
N ILE A 29 -21.60 -5.16 0.30
CA ILE A 29 -20.25 -4.90 -0.18
C ILE A 29 -19.44 -6.12 0.26
N ASP A 30 -19.22 -7.03 -0.69
CA ASP A 30 -18.14 -7.99 -0.60
C ASP A 30 -16.88 -7.16 -0.39
N ALA A 31 -16.41 -7.11 0.86
CA ALA A 31 -15.05 -6.71 1.17
C ALA A 31 -14.15 -7.86 0.69
N GLY A 32 -14.16 -8.10 -0.62
CA GLY A 32 -13.20 -8.97 -1.28
C GLY A 32 -11.84 -8.48 -0.82
N GLY A 33 -11.13 -9.34 -0.10
CA GLY A 33 -9.95 -8.96 0.66
C GLY A 33 -9.03 -8.09 -0.18
N ALA A 34 -8.89 -6.81 0.19
CA ALA A 34 -7.97 -5.86 -0.44
C ALA A 34 -6.50 -6.20 -0.16
N HIS A 35 -6.24 -7.41 0.35
CA HIS A 35 -4.93 -7.92 0.67
C HIS A 35 -4.64 -9.08 -0.28
N PRO A 36 -3.69 -8.89 -1.21
CA PRO A 36 -3.07 -10.03 -1.86
C PRO A 36 -2.54 -10.95 -0.76
N GLU A 37 -2.90 -12.23 -0.83
CA GLU A 37 -2.32 -13.25 0.03
C GLU A 37 -0.84 -13.39 -0.37
N TYR A 38 0.03 -12.70 0.36
CA TYR A 38 1.46 -12.87 0.20
C TYR A 38 1.81 -14.23 0.79
N GLY A 39 2.18 -15.18 -0.09
CA GLY A 39 2.66 -16.49 0.32
C GLY A 39 3.70 -16.35 1.43
N ASP A 40 3.51 -17.11 2.49
CA ASP A 40 4.39 -17.21 3.64
C ASP A 40 5.82 -17.55 3.20
N GLN A 41 6.64 -16.51 3.03
CA GLN A 41 8.10 -16.46 3.18
C GLN A 41 8.63 -15.10 2.71
N ALA A 42 8.54 -14.13 3.60
CA ALA A 42 9.43 -12.97 3.78
C ALA A 42 8.67 -11.93 4.60
N ALA A 43 8.31 -12.29 5.83
CA ALA A 43 7.91 -11.31 6.82
C ALA A 43 9.07 -10.33 7.04
N CYS A 44 8.75 -9.07 7.28
CA CYS A 44 9.72 -8.04 7.63
C CYS A 44 10.45 -8.43 8.93
N GLY A 45 11.59 -9.10 8.80
CA GLY A 45 12.45 -9.50 9.92
C GLY A 45 13.08 -10.86 9.71
N LEU A 46 14.34 -10.85 9.26
CA LEU A 46 15.27 -11.91 9.61
C LEU A 46 15.45 -11.83 11.13
N ASP A 47 14.96 -12.83 11.85
CA ASP A 47 15.28 -13.01 13.25
C ASP A 47 16.74 -13.51 13.38
N GLY A 48 17.42 -13.06 14.42
CA GLY A 48 18.83 -13.34 14.69
C GLY A 48 19.12 -14.79 15.12
N SER A 49 18.50 -15.77 14.47
CA SER A 49 18.75 -17.20 14.63
C SER A 49 19.38 -17.71 13.34
N GLY A 50 20.71 -17.75 13.32
CA GLY A 50 21.48 -18.10 12.13
C GLY A 50 21.08 -19.44 11.51
N VAL A 51 20.48 -19.38 10.32
CA VAL A 51 20.77 -20.26 9.19
C VAL A 51 20.64 -19.40 7.94
N VAL A 52 21.77 -19.04 7.35
CA VAL A 52 21.83 -18.39 6.04
C VAL A 52 21.59 -19.46 4.97
N ASP A 53 20.32 -19.82 4.76
CA ASP A 53 19.99 -20.37 3.45
C ASP A 53 19.91 -19.20 2.48
N ALA A 54 21.07 -18.94 1.88
CA ALA A 54 21.25 -18.11 0.70
C ALA A 54 20.47 -18.73 -0.48
N ALA A 55 19.14 -18.67 -0.41
CA ALA A 55 18.36 -18.69 -1.63
C ALA A 55 18.79 -17.44 -2.41
N PRO A 56 19.35 -17.58 -3.61
CA PRO A 56 19.76 -16.41 -4.38
C PRO A 56 18.54 -15.52 -4.48
N ALA A 57 18.75 -14.21 -4.32
CA ALA A 57 17.82 -13.19 -4.70
C ALA A 57 17.47 -13.40 -6.17
N ARG A 58 16.55 -14.34 -6.43
CA ARG A 58 15.80 -14.41 -7.65
C ARG A 58 15.16 -13.04 -7.67
N LEU A 59 15.69 -12.18 -8.53
CA LEU A 59 15.01 -11.00 -9.05
C LEU A 59 13.54 -11.38 -9.01
N ARG A 60 12.79 -10.85 -8.03
CA ARG A 60 11.37 -11.17 -7.87
C ARG A 60 10.82 -10.81 -9.24
N LEU A 61 10.53 -11.86 -10.01
CA LEU A 61 10.20 -11.75 -11.42
C LEU A 61 9.08 -10.72 -11.47
N LEU A 62 9.31 -9.60 -12.17
CA LEU A 62 8.39 -8.46 -12.33
C LEU A 62 6.98 -8.94 -12.00
N GLU A 63 6.50 -8.68 -10.78
CA GLU A 63 5.20 -9.18 -10.37
C GLU A 63 4.19 -8.46 -11.26
N GLU A 64 3.79 -9.10 -12.37
CA GLU A 64 2.79 -8.57 -13.30
C GLU A 64 1.48 -8.49 -12.51
N ARG A 65 1.23 -7.33 -11.91
CA ARG A 65 -0.09 -7.03 -11.34
C ARG A 65 -1.03 -6.90 -12.53
N GLY A 66 -2.11 -7.68 -12.49
CA GLY A 66 -2.96 -8.01 -13.63
C GLY A 66 -3.42 -6.80 -14.48
N ARG A 67 -3.88 -7.10 -15.70
CA ARG A 67 -4.33 -6.09 -16.66
C ARG A 67 -5.42 -5.20 -16.03
N GLY A 68 -5.09 -3.94 -15.76
CA GLY A 68 -6.10 -2.92 -15.46
C GLY A 68 -7.12 -2.87 -16.62
N GLY A 69 -8.35 -2.46 -16.33
CA GLY A 69 -9.52 -2.52 -17.24
C GLY A 69 -9.42 -1.79 -18.60
N GLY A 70 -8.22 -1.41 -19.05
CA GLY A 70 -7.90 -0.87 -20.37
C GLY A 70 -6.80 -1.64 -21.13
N GLY A 71 -6.43 -2.86 -20.73
CA GLY A 71 -5.55 -3.75 -21.51
C GLY A 71 -4.03 -3.52 -21.39
N GLY A 72 -3.59 -2.53 -20.61
CA GLY A 72 -2.18 -2.31 -20.24
C GLY A 72 -1.68 -3.29 -19.17
N ARG A 73 -0.34 -3.44 -19.06
CA ARG A 73 0.32 -4.21 -17.98
C ARG A 73 1.00 -3.25 -17.00
N ILE A 74 1.02 -3.61 -15.73
CA ILE A 74 1.78 -2.90 -14.70
C ILE A 74 3.05 -3.72 -14.43
N LEU A 75 4.21 -3.08 -14.59
CA LEU A 75 5.51 -3.68 -14.31
C LEU A 75 6.10 -2.99 -13.08
N ASP A 76 6.44 -3.78 -12.06
CA ASP A 76 7.14 -3.27 -10.89
C ASP A 76 8.63 -3.14 -11.20
N ILE A 77 9.17 -1.92 -11.11
CA ILE A 77 10.60 -1.61 -11.34
C ILE A 77 11.36 -1.37 -10.02
N THR A 78 10.76 -1.74 -8.90
CA THR A 78 11.27 -1.47 -7.55
C THR A 78 12.09 -2.64 -7.03
N HIS A 79 13.30 -2.39 -6.53
CA HIS A 79 14.03 -3.40 -5.76
C HIS A 79 13.46 -3.47 -4.34
N ALA A 80 13.26 -4.69 -3.84
CA ALA A 80 12.86 -4.90 -2.45
C ALA A 80 13.96 -4.44 -1.49
N TYR A 81 13.60 -3.74 -0.42
CA TYR A 81 14.55 -3.39 0.65
C TYR A 81 14.98 -4.64 1.42
N VAL A 82 16.27 -4.96 1.30
CA VAL A 82 16.94 -6.04 2.03
C VAL A 82 18.18 -5.48 2.74
N PRO A 83 18.57 -6.04 3.91
CA PRO A 83 19.66 -5.47 4.71
C PRO A 83 21.04 -5.49 4.04
N ASP A 84 21.25 -6.37 3.08
CA ASP A 84 22.47 -6.56 2.31
C ASP A 84 22.45 -5.85 0.95
N MET A 85 21.42 -5.04 0.67
CA MET A 85 21.36 -4.23 -0.54
C MET A 85 22.58 -3.28 -0.60
N PRO A 86 23.21 -3.10 -1.77
CA PRO A 86 24.27 -2.12 -1.94
C PRO A 86 23.82 -0.71 -1.57
N ALA A 87 24.67 0.00 -0.82
CA ALA A 87 24.54 1.43 -0.56
C ALA A 87 25.46 2.23 -1.50
N PHE A 88 25.34 3.57 -1.49
CA PHE A 88 26.08 4.45 -2.40
C PHE A 88 27.60 4.30 -2.29
N ALA A 89 28.12 4.18 -1.06
CA ALA A 89 29.56 4.06 -0.85
C ALA A 89 30.08 2.68 -1.31
N PRO A 90 31.26 2.60 -1.97
CA PRO A 90 31.81 1.33 -2.44
C PRO A 90 31.94 0.30 -1.31
N GLY A 91 31.33 -0.87 -1.51
CA GLY A 91 31.34 -1.98 -0.55
C GLY A 91 30.42 -1.79 0.67
N ALA A 92 29.68 -0.68 0.75
CA ALA A 92 28.70 -0.46 1.81
C ALA A 92 27.37 -1.16 1.49
N VAL A 93 26.64 -1.51 2.55
CA VAL A 93 25.28 -2.06 2.49
C VAL A 93 24.34 -1.24 3.36
N THR A 94 23.04 -1.32 3.06
CA THR A 94 21.99 -0.54 3.74
C THR A 94 21.81 -0.88 5.22
N GLY A 95 22.10 -2.13 5.61
CA GLY A 95 21.84 -2.61 6.97
C GLY A 95 20.34 -2.74 7.27
N PRO A 96 19.96 -3.04 8.53
CA PRO A 96 18.56 -3.23 8.90
C PRO A 96 17.79 -1.92 8.89
N LEU A 97 17.02 -1.66 7.82
CA LEU A 97 16.20 -0.45 7.66
C LEU A 97 14.84 -0.55 8.36
N VAL A 98 14.28 -1.77 8.42
CA VAL A 98 12.94 -2.05 8.93
C VAL A 98 13.03 -2.75 10.27
N ARG A 99 12.29 -2.24 11.26
CA ARG A 99 12.23 -2.78 12.61
C ARG A 99 10.78 -2.98 13.04
N LEU A 100 10.44 -4.18 13.50
CA LEU A 100 9.12 -4.46 14.06
C LEU A 100 8.95 -3.76 15.42
N LYS A 101 7.87 -2.99 15.57
CA LYS A 101 7.49 -2.23 16.77
C LYS A 101 6.40 -2.92 17.57
N ALA A 102 5.44 -3.53 16.87
CA ALA A 102 4.33 -4.26 17.46
C ALA A 102 3.98 -5.46 16.58
N SER A 103 3.50 -6.54 17.19
CA SER A 103 3.16 -7.78 16.48
C SER A 103 1.87 -8.38 17.00
N MET A 104 1.00 -8.81 16.10
CA MET A 104 -0.20 -9.57 16.43
C MET A 104 0.12 -10.92 17.06
N ALA A 105 1.25 -11.53 16.68
CA ALA A 105 1.74 -12.75 17.32
C ALA A 105 2.05 -12.55 18.82
N ASN A 106 2.34 -11.30 19.22
CA ASN A 106 2.59 -10.90 20.60
C ASN A 106 1.38 -10.22 21.26
N GLY A 107 0.18 -10.36 20.67
CA GLY A 107 -1.08 -9.83 21.22
C GLY A 107 -1.40 -8.37 20.87
N SER A 108 -0.65 -7.74 19.96
CA SER A 108 -1.04 -6.44 19.39
C SER A 108 -2.27 -6.58 18.48
N GLU A 109 -3.06 -5.51 18.31
CA GLU A 109 -4.17 -5.49 17.34
C GLU A 109 -3.68 -5.43 15.88
N TYR A 110 -2.42 -5.06 15.67
CA TYR A 110 -1.80 -4.92 14.35
C TYR A 110 -0.29 -5.19 14.39
N ASN A 111 0.27 -5.52 13.23
CA ASN A 111 1.72 -5.52 13.01
C ASN A 111 2.15 -4.09 12.63
N LEU A 112 3.09 -3.51 13.37
CA LEU A 112 3.62 -2.18 13.11
C LEU A 112 5.12 -2.27 12.90
N SER A 113 5.60 -1.71 11.79
CA SER A 113 7.02 -1.62 11.48
C SER A 113 7.45 -0.16 11.38
N GLU A 114 8.66 0.11 11.82
CA GLU A 114 9.37 1.38 11.66
C GLU A 114 10.39 1.22 10.53
N LEU A 115 10.38 2.14 9.57
CA LEU A 115 11.36 2.22 8.49
C LEU A 115 12.19 3.48 8.69
N LYS A 116 13.52 3.33 8.72
CA LYS A 116 14.47 4.45 8.77
C LYS A 116 15.50 4.28 7.64
N MET A 117 15.58 5.29 6.77
CA MET A 117 16.43 5.27 5.58
C MET A 117 16.86 6.68 5.17
N GLU A 118 17.90 6.76 4.36
CA GLU A 118 18.28 7.98 3.63
C GLU A 118 17.42 8.13 2.37
N CYS A 119 17.23 9.37 1.89
CA CYS A 119 16.39 9.65 0.71
C CYS A 119 16.91 9.01 -0.59
N HIS A 120 18.21 8.70 -0.65
CA HIS A 120 18.91 8.19 -1.84
C HIS A 120 19.27 6.71 -1.74
N MET A 121 18.37 5.91 -1.15
CA MET A 121 18.57 4.49 -0.90
C MET A 121 17.60 3.66 -1.75
N GLY A 122 18.09 2.55 -2.32
CA GLY A 122 17.27 1.66 -3.16
C GLY A 122 16.79 2.31 -4.46
N THR A 123 15.69 1.82 -5.02
CA THR A 123 14.98 2.52 -6.11
C THR A 123 14.33 3.79 -5.53
N HIS A 124 14.76 4.97 -5.97
CA HIS A 124 14.36 6.26 -5.41
C HIS A 124 14.19 7.34 -6.50
N VAL A 125 13.73 8.54 -6.07
CA VAL A 125 13.53 9.73 -6.93
C VAL A 125 14.41 10.87 -6.42
N ASP A 126 15.19 11.48 -7.30
CA ASP A 126 15.99 12.67 -6.99
C ASP A 126 15.27 13.95 -7.45
N ALA A 127 15.02 14.87 -6.51
CA ALA A 127 14.50 16.18 -6.82
C ALA A 127 15.58 17.13 -7.39
N PRO A 128 15.21 18.21 -8.11
CA PRO A 128 16.16 19.21 -8.60
C PRO A 128 17.04 19.84 -7.50
N GLY A 129 16.53 19.91 -6.27
CA GLY A 129 17.27 20.36 -5.10
C GLY A 129 18.41 19.43 -4.68
N HIS A 130 18.42 18.15 -5.08
CA HIS A 130 19.43 17.15 -4.66
C HIS A 130 20.86 17.59 -5.00
N ILE A 131 21.07 18.11 -6.21
CA ILE A 131 22.41 18.49 -6.71
C ILE A 131 22.61 20.01 -6.74
N ASN A 132 21.53 20.80 -6.78
CA ASN A 132 21.61 22.23 -6.99
C ASN A 132 21.20 23.03 -5.74
N GLN A 133 22.17 23.70 -5.12
CA GLN A 133 21.96 24.47 -3.90
C GLN A 133 20.94 25.60 -4.05
N ARG A 134 20.84 26.25 -5.22
CA ARG A 134 19.84 27.29 -5.46
C ARG A 134 18.44 26.69 -5.49
N ASN A 135 18.26 25.53 -6.14
CA ASN A 135 16.98 24.83 -6.19
C ASN A 135 16.58 24.34 -4.79
N PHE A 136 17.52 23.80 -4.01
CA PHE A 136 17.28 23.41 -2.62
C PHE A 136 16.82 24.61 -1.78
N ALA A 137 17.52 25.74 -1.87
CA ALA A 137 17.16 26.97 -1.15
C ALA A 137 15.82 27.56 -1.61
N ALA A 138 15.40 27.29 -2.85
CA ALA A 138 14.10 27.66 -3.39
C ALA A 138 12.99 26.67 -3.03
N GLY A 139 13.29 25.59 -2.30
CA GLY A 139 12.32 24.57 -1.87
C GLY A 139 11.88 23.63 -2.99
N LEU A 140 12.65 23.49 -4.07
CA LEU A 140 12.34 22.57 -5.18
C LEU A 140 12.70 21.12 -4.82
N ASP A 141 11.93 20.54 -3.91
CA ASP A 141 12.05 19.17 -3.40
C ASP A 141 10.94 18.25 -3.95
N VAL A 142 10.96 16.96 -3.61
CA VAL A 142 10.06 15.92 -4.15
C VAL A 142 8.57 16.23 -3.93
N ASP A 143 8.23 16.97 -2.88
CA ASP A 143 6.87 17.39 -2.54
C ASP A 143 6.36 18.55 -3.41
N THR A 144 7.22 19.13 -4.25
CA THR A 144 6.88 20.20 -5.20
C THR A 144 6.77 19.74 -6.66
N LEU A 145 7.03 18.46 -6.94
CA LEU A 145 6.98 17.92 -8.30
C LEU A 145 5.53 17.83 -8.81
N ASP A 146 5.32 18.22 -10.06
CA ASP A 146 4.04 18.07 -10.74
C ASP A 146 3.68 16.58 -10.93
N LEU A 147 2.43 16.21 -10.67
CA LEU A 147 1.96 14.83 -10.85
C LEU A 147 2.04 14.37 -12.31
N ASP A 148 1.90 15.27 -13.28
CA ASP A 148 2.04 14.93 -14.69
C ASP A 148 3.50 14.54 -15.03
N VAL A 149 4.47 15.11 -14.30
CA VAL A 149 5.88 14.72 -14.41
C VAL A 149 6.10 13.33 -13.83
N LEU A 150 5.50 13.01 -12.68
CA LEU A 150 5.65 11.70 -12.02
C LEU A 150 4.95 10.56 -12.77
N ASN A 151 3.84 10.85 -13.45
CA ASN A 151 3.11 9.86 -14.25
C ASN A 151 3.65 9.73 -15.69
N GLY A 152 4.51 10.66 -16.11
CA GLY A 152 5.05 10.74 -17.45
C GLY A 152 4.08 11.43 -18.42
N LEU A 153 4.54 12.50 -19.06
CA LEU A 153 3.83 13.20 -20.14
C LEU A 153 3.81 12.41 -21.47
N GLY A 154 4.47 11.23 -21.52
CA GLY A 154 4.65 10.42 -22.72
C GLY A 154 5.39 9.11 -22.45
N PRO A 155 5.67 8.29 -23.48
CA PRO A 155 6.34 7.01 -23.32
C PRO A 155 7.77 7.18 -22.81
N THR A 156 8.12 6.44 -21.76
CA THR A 156 9.51 6.26 -21.33
C THR A 156 10.21 5.35 -22.33
N LEU A 157 11.32 5.83 -22.90
CA LEU A 157 12.16 5.02 -23.78
C LEU A 157 13.15 4.20 -22.93
N ALA A 158 13.03 2.87 -23.00
CA ALA A 158 14.10 1.97 -22.57
C ALA A 158 15.05 1.78 -23.77
N VAL A 159 16.30 2.22 -23.62
CA VAL A 159 17.34 2.14 -24.67
C VAL A 159 18.21 0.90 -24.47
#